data_AF-A0A7L4NSA9-F1
#
_entry.id   AF-A0A7L4NSA9-F1
#
_cell.length_a   1.000
_cell.length_b   1.000
_cell.length_c   1.000
_cell.angle_alpha   90.00
_cell.angle_beta   90.00
_cell.angle_gamma   90.00
#
_symmetry.space_group_name_H-M   'P 1'
#
loop_
_entity.id
_entity.type
_entity.pdbx_description
1 polymer ?
#
loop_
_entity_poly.entity_id
_entity_poly.type
_entity_poly.pdbx_seq_one_letter_code
_entity_poly.pdbx_strand_id
1 'polypeptide(L)'
;MSYNLIKKEEIKTIDNQGRLVIPKKWLKEHVKDRTVKIEVTDGEIIVKPYEVEDISDLFDTGIPLESDGSDWHEMKRELILKGLKKEGIDL
;
A
#
# COMPACT_ATOMS: atom_id res chain seq x y z
N MET A 1 -20.84 21.08 10.84
CA MET A 1 -20.81 19.63 11.12
C MET A 1 -19.47 19.31 11.74
N SER A 2 -19.43 19.04 13.04
CA SER A 2 -18.19 18.70 13.73
C SER A 2 -17.93 17.21 13.56
N TYR A 3 -16.89 16.84 12.82
CA TYR A 3 -16.45 15.45 12.73
C TYR A 3 -15.84 15.05 14.07
N ASN A 4 -16.47 14.12 14.78
CA ASN A 4 -15.87 13.49 15.96
C ASN A 4 -14.67 12.64 15.49
N LEU A 5 -13.46 13.15 15.70
CA LEU A 5 -12.24 12.36 15.58
C LEU A 5 -12.20 11.40 16.77
N ILE A 6 -12.58 10.14 16.54
CA ILE A 6 -12.37 9.08 17.52
C ILE A 6 -10.87 8.73 17.51
N LYS A 7 -10.07 9.51 18.25
CA LYS A 7 -8.67 9.17 18.51
C LYS A 7 -8.63 8.08 19.57
N LYS A 8 -8.24 6.87 19.17
CA LYS A 8 -7.91 5.78 20.10
C LYS A 8 -6.40 5.59 20.13
N GLU A 9 -5.81 5.78 21.30
CA GLU A 9 -4.38 5.58 21.55
C GLU A 9 -4.19 4.30 22.36
N GLU A 10 -3.19 3.49 22.01
CA GLU A 10 -2.86 2.25 22.70
C GLU A 10 -1.34 2.10 22.72
N ILE A 11 -0.77 1.89 23.91
CA ILE A 11 0.66 1.62 24.07
C ILE A 11 0.88 0.12 23.91
N LYS A 12 1.78 -0.26 23.00
CA LYS A 12 2.14 -1.66 22.75
C LYS A 12 3.64 -1.85 22.81
N THR A 13 4.04 -3.02 23.29
CA THR A 13 5.43 -3.47 23.27
C THR A 13 5.74 -4.11 21.92
N ILE A 14 6.92 -3.84 21.38
CA ILE A 14 7.45 -4.49 20.18
C ILE A 14 7.94 -5.89 20.56
N ASP A 15 7.67 -6.88 19.73
CA ASP A 15 8.18 -8.23 19.98
C ASP A 15 9.70 -8.35 19.74
N ASN A 16 10.28 -9.49 20.12
CA ASN A 16 11.72 -9.72 19.98
C ASN A 16 12.23 -9.73 18.53
N GLN A 17 11.34 -9.76 17.55
CA GLN A 17 11.67 -9.71 16.12
C GLN A 17 11.45 -8.32 15.53
N GLY A 18 11.12 -7.32 16.35
CA GLY A 18 10.87 -5.95 15.90
C GLY A 18 9.48 -5.72 15.32
N ARG A 19 8.50 -6.61 15.55
CA ARG A 19 7.15 -6.49 14.97
C ARG A 19 6.17 -5.83 15.93
N LEU A 20 5.26 -5.05 15.36
CA LEU A 20 4.10 -4.47 16.06
C LEU A 20 2.82 -5.19 15.66
N VAL A 21 1.98 -5.54 16.64
CA VAL A 21 0.69 -6.19 16.37
C VAL A 21 -0.38 -5.14 16.08
N ILE A 22 -0.90 -5.13 14.86
CA ILE A 22 -2.00 -4.25 14.45
C ILE A 22 -3.33 -4.69 15.12
N PRO A 23 -4.16 -3.75 15.62
CA PRO A 23 -5.47 -4.08 16.16
C PRO A 23 -6.35 -4.83 15.15
N LYS A 24 -6.83 -6.03 15.53
CA LYS A 24 -7.63 -6.91 14.66
C LYS A 24 -8.91 -6.25 14.12
N LYS A 25 -9.52 -5.35 14.89
CA LYS A 25 -10.72 -4.62 14.46
C LYS A 25 -10.40 -3.67 13.30
N TRP A 26 -9.34 -2.88 13.44
CA TRP A 26 -8.88 -1.98 12.38
C TRP A 26 -8.49 -2.75 11.11
N LEU A 27 -7.76 -3.86 11.25
CA LEU A 27 -7.39 -4.71 10.12
C LEU A 27 -8.62 -5.19 9.34
N LYS A 28 -9.69 -5.62 10.03
CA LYS A 28 -10.93 -6.07 9.38
C LYS A 28 -11.73 -4.95 8.73
N GLU A 29 -11.72 -3.76 9.32
CA GLU A 29 -12.51 -2.62 8.84
C GLU A 29 -11.86 -1.93 7.64
N HIS A 30 -10.53 -1.96 7.56
CA HIS A 30 -9.79 -1.13 6.61
C HIS A 30 -8.93 -1.91 5.63
N VAL A 31 -8.52 -3.15 5.93
CA VAL A 31 -7.57 -3.90 5.08
C VAL A 31 -8.25 -5.12 4.45
N LYS A 32 -8.35 -5.15 3.11
CA LYS A 32 -8.99 -6.24 2.37
C LYS A 32 -8.10 -7.49 2.26
N ASP A 33 -6.85 -7.31 1.83
CA ASP A 33 -5.98 -8.44 1.41
C ASP A 33 -4.77 -8.65 2.31
N ARG A 34 -4.86 -8.23 3.59
CA ARG A 34 -3.76 -8.24 4.58
C ARG A 34 -2.51 -7.44 4.19
N THR A 35 -2.60 -6.59 3.16
CA THR A 35 -1.53 -5.69 2.73
C THR A 35 -1.74 -4.29 3.31
N VAL A 36 -0.66 -3.67 3.79
CA VAL A 36 -0.67 -2.30 4.33
C VAL A 36 0.46 -1.50 3.70
N LYS A 37 0.24 -0.20 3.54
CA LYS A 37 1.29 0.76 3.19
C LYS A 37 1.93 1.25 4.48
N ILE A 38 3.26 1.21 4.54
CA ILE A 38 4.04 1.74 5.65
C ILE A 38 4.85 2.91 5.10
N GLU A 39 4.59 4.11 5.63
CA GLU A 39 5.38 5.30 5.37
C GLU A 39 6.29 5.52 6.58
N VAL A 40 7.60 5.63 6.33
CA VAL A 40 8.61 5.88 7.36
C VAL A 40 9.16 7.29 7.15
N THR A 41 9.08 8.11 8.20
CA THR A 41 9.67 9.44 8.25
C THR A 41 10.65 9.52 9.42
N ASP A 42 11.28 10.68 9.64
CA ASP A 42 12.18 10.85 10.78
C ASP A 42 11.39 10.88 12.10
N GLY A 43 11.40 9.74 12.80
CA GLY A 43 10.76 9.57 14.10
C GLY A 43 9.34 9.01 14.08
N GLU A 44 8.72 8.80 12.91
CA GLU A 44 7.34 8.30 12.82
C GLU A 44 7.20 7.15 11.80
N ILE A 45 6.29 6.23 12.11
CA ILE A 45 5.84 5.17 11.20
C ILE A 45 4.33 5.32 11.05
N ILE A 46 3.88 5.58 9.82
CA ILE A 46 2.47 5.74 9.49
C ILE A 46 2.02 4.49 8.73
N VAL A 47 1.05 3.77 9.30
CA VAL A 47 0.45 2.59 8.68
C VAL A 47 -0.91 2.95 8.09
N LYS A 48 -1.07 2.71 6.78
CA LYS A 48 -2.30 2.95 6.03
C LYS A 48 -2.77 1.65 5.38
N PRO A 49 -4.09 1.49 5.11
CA PRO A 49 -4.55 0.43 4.24
C PRO A 49 -3.85 0.52 2.88
N TYR A 50 -3.42 -0.60 2.34
CA TYR A 50 -2.96 -0.63 0.96
C TYR A 50 -4.15 -0.84 0.04
N GLU A 51 -4.46 0.17 -0.76
CA GLU A 51 -5.33 0.04 -1.91
C GLU A 51 -4.43 -0.13 -3.13
N VAL A 52 -4.71 -1.15 -3.94
CA VAL A 52 -3.99 -1.35 -5.20
C VAL A 52 -4.24 -0.11 -6.04
N GLU A 53 -3.16 0.57 -6.45
CA GLU A 53 -3.26 1.76 -7.29
C GLU A 53 -4.05 1.43 -8.56
N ASP A 54 -4.96 2.34 -8.91
CA ASP A 54 -5.68 2.26 -10.16
C ASP A 54 -4.71 2.60 -11.29
N ILE A 55 -4.18 1.57 -11.94
CA ILE A 55 -3.28 1.69 -13.07
C ILE A 55 -4.02 1.94 -14.40
N SER A 56 -5.34 2.15 -14.38
CA SER A 56 -6.14 2.41 -15.59
C SER A 56 -5.56 3.56 -16.42
N ASP A 57 -5.07 4.60 -15.75
CA ASP A 57 -4.44 5.77 -16.40
C ASP A 57 -3.14 5.43 -17.15
N LEU A 58 -2.48 4.31 -16.83
CA LEU A 58 -1.26 3.89 -17.52
C LEU A 58 -1.56 3.28 -18.89
N PHE A 59 -2.76 2.71 -19.09
CA PHE A 59 -3.15 2.13 -20.38
C PHE A 59 -3.25 3.20 -21.48
N ASP A 60 -3.70 4.40 -21.15
CA ASP A 60 -3.86 5.51 -22.12
C ASP A 60 -2.53 6.23 -22.43
N THR A 61 -1.49 6.01 -21.64
CA THR A 61 -0.20 6.71 -21.81
C THR A 61 0.75 6.07 -22.82
N GLY A 62 0.41 4.89 -23.36
CA GLY A 62 1.25 4.20 -24.35
C GLY A 62 2.64 3.83 -23.81
N ILE A 63 2.74 3.59 -22.50
CA ILE A 63 4.01 3.21 -21.86
C ILE A 63 4.56 1.96 -22.55
N PRO A 64 5.81 1.99 -23.05
CA PRO A 64 6.40 0.81 -23.67
C PRO A 64 6.55 -0.27 -22.61
N LEU A 65 6.05 -1.47 -22.91
CA LEU A 65 6.24 -2.66 -22.11
C LEU A 65 7.37 -3.51 -22.71
N GLU A 66 8.21 -4.07 -21.86
CA GLU A 66 9.23 -5.04 -22.27
C GLU A 66 8.73 -6.49 -22.17
N SER A 67 7.66 -6.72 -21.39
CA SER A 67 6.98 -8.00 -21.27
C SER A 67 6.31 -8.44 -22.58
N ASP A 68 6.23 -9.75 -22.77
CA ASP A 68 5.52 -10.33 -23.91
C ASP A 68 4.02 -10.03 -23.82
N GLY A 69 3.46 -9.48 -24.91
CA GLY A 69 2.03 -9.20 -25.05
C GLY A 69 1.12 -10.42 -24.90
N SER A 70 1.68 -11.64 -24.96
CA SER A 70 0.95 -12.89 -24.78
C SER A 70 0.86 -13.36 -23.31
N ASP A 71 1.69 -12.83 -22.40
CA ASP A 71 1.64 -13.14 -20.96
C ASP A 71 1.03 -11.98 -20.16
N TRP A 72 -0.27 -12.09 -19.93
CA TRP A 72 -1.03 -11.11 -19.13
C TRP A 72 -0.50 -10.93 -17.69
N HIS A 73 0.03 -11.99 -17.06
CA HIS A 73 0.50 -11.88 -15.67
C HIS A 73 1.80 -11.10 -15.59
N GLU A 74 2.69 -11.34 -16.54
CA GLU A 74 3.96 -10.60 -16.66
C GLU A 74 3.68 -9.11 -16.98
N MET A 75 2.84 -8.84 -17.97
CA MET A 75 2.43 -7.47 -18.33
C MET A 75 1.80 -6.73 -17.15
N LYS A 76 0.87 -7.36 -16.44
CA LYS A 76 0.21 -6.75 -15.28
C LYS A 76 1.21 -6.39 -14.19
N ARG A 77 2.19 -7.26 -13.94
CA ARG A 77 3.24 -6.99 -12.94
C ARG A 77 4.12 -5.82 -13.37
N GLU A 78 4.53 -5.78 -14.63
CA GLU A 78 5.32 -4.67 -15.17
C GLU A 78 4.58 -3.33 -15.08
N LEU A 79 3.29 -3.31 -15.43
CA LEU A 79 2.44 -2.12 -15.32
C LEU A 79 2.33 -1.61 -13.89
N ILE A 80 2.11 -2.51 -12.92
CA ILE A 80 2.06 -2.15 -11.50
C ILE A 80 3.40 -1.56 -11.04
N LEU A 81 4.53 -2.18 -11.42
CA LEU A 81 5.87 -1.68 -11.05
C LEU A 81 6.14 -0.29 -11.65
N LYS A 82 5.72 -0.05 -12.90
CA LYS A 82 5.86 1.25 -13.57
C LYS A 82 4.93 2.32 -12.95
N GLY A 83 3.73 1.93 -12.53
CA GLY A 83 2.82 2.80 -11.77
C GLY A 83 3.40 3.24 -10.43
N LEU A 84 3.87 2.29 -9.63
CA LEU A 84 4.48 2.56 -8.33
C LEU A 84 5.72 3.47 -8.45
N LYS A 85 6.56 3.26 -9.47
CA LYS A 85 7.69 4.16 -9.75
C LYS A 85 7.26 5.58 -10.10
N LYS A 86 6.14 5.74 -10.83
CA LYS A 86 5.59 7.07 -11.18
C LYS A 86 5.14 7.83 -9.92
N GLU A 87 4.60 7.12 -8.94
CA GLU A 87 4.20 7.65 -7.63
C GLU A 87 5.38 7.80 -6.64
N GLY A 88 6.62 7.54 -7.08
CA GLY A 88 7.83 7.68 -6.27
C GLY A 88 8.00 6.59 -5.21
N ILE A 89 7.31 5.45 -5.36
CA ILE A 89 7.42 4.29 -4.47
C ILE A 89 8.42 3.31 -5.10
N ASP A 90 9.59 3.17 -4.47
CA ASP A 90 10.59 2.15 -4.85
C ASP A 90 10.35 0.85 -4.07
N LEU A 91 10.34 -0.28 -4.80
CA LEU A 91 10.13 -1.64 -4.26
C LEU A 91 11.42 -2.44 -4.21
#